data_AF-A0A4R5XWC0-F1
#
_entry.id   AF-A0A4R5XWC0-F1
#
_cell.length_a   1.000
_cell.length_b   1.000
_cell.length_c   1.000
_cell.angle_alpha   90.00
_cell.angle_beta   90.00
_cell.angle_gamma   90.00
#
_symmetry.space_group_name_H-M   'P 1'
#
loop_
_entity.id
_entity.type
_entity.pdbx_description
1 polymer ?
#
loop_
_entity_poly.entity_id
_entity_poly.type
_entity_poly.pdbx_seq_one_letter_code
_entity_poly.pdbx_strand_id
1 'polypeptide(L)'
;MVEYEIKALKADGVNFNFKRGFLYHQKDKNLHTWEIELLCTTDDRMIEKGLYNDKPFIIDVSTGNGHHFVGEALIHNVNEGPDGSNVLFNGLGDLTSG
;
A
#
# COMPACT_ATOMS: atom_id res chain seq x y z
N MET A 1 -6.15 10.64 -12.02
CA MET A 1 -5.71 9.90 -10.82
C MET A 1 -6.68 10.24 -9.69
N VAL A 2 -7.17 9.25 -8.97
CA VAL A 2 -8.05 9.44 -7.81
C VAL A 2 -7.25 9.08 -6.55
N GLU A 3 -7.32 9.91 -5.53
CA GLU A 3 -6.65 9.73 -4.26
C GLU A 3 -7.65 9.26 -3.19
N TYR A 4 -7.22 8.29 -2.38
CA TYR A 4 -7.99 7.81 -1.23
C TYR A 4 -7.11 7.81 0.02
N GLU A 5 -7.60 8.44 1.09
CA GLU A 5 -6.98 8.30 2.41
C GLU A 5 -7.20 6.88 2.94
N ILE A 6 -6.11 6.23 3.34
CA ILE A 6 -6.13 4.86 3.86
C ILE A 6 -6.40 4.87 5.35
N LYS A 7 -7.43 4.13 5.75
CA LYS A 7 -7.79 3.90 7.15
C LYS A 7 -7.08 2.66 7.72
N ALA A 8 -6.96 1.60 6.92
CA ALA A 8 -6.28 0.38 7.29
C ALA A 8 -5.68 -0.30 6.05
N LEU A 9 -4.51 -0.92 6.24
CA LEU A 9 -3.84 -1.73 5.23
C LEU A 9 -3.36 -3.03 5.87
N LYS A 10 -3.62 -4.14 5.19
CA LYS A 10 -2.98 -5.43 5.46
C LYS A 10 -2.14 -5.83 4.26
N ALA A 11 -1.00 -6.46 4.50
CA ALA A 11 -0.26 -7.19 3.47
C ALA A 11 -0.09 -8.65 3.93
N ASP A 12 -0.46 -9.59 3.08
CA ASP A 12 -0.52 -11.03 3.36
C ASP A 12 -1.25 -11.37 4.68
N GLY A 13 -2.35 -10.65 4.94
CA GLY A 13 -3.19 -10.84 6.12
C GLY A 13 -2.66 -10.21 7.41
N VAL A 14 -1.52 -9.51 7.38
CA VAL A 14 -0.95 -8.82 8.54
C VAL A 14 -1.13 -7.31 8.43
N ASN A 15 -1.58 -6.68 9.50
CA ASN A 15 -1.79 -5.23 9.54
C ASN A 15 -0.47 -4.47 9.50
N PHE A 16 -0.42 -3.43 8.67
CA PHE A 16 0.65 -2.43 8.68
C PHE A 16 0.36 -1.35 9.72
N ASN A 17 1.39 -0.95 10.46
CA ASN A 17 1.28 0.15 11.42
C ASN A 17 1.82 1.44 10.79
N PHE A 18 0.92 2.36 10.49
CA PHE A 18 1.26 3.63 9.86
C PHE A 18 0.51 4.80 10.51
N LYS A 19 1.14 5.98 10.44
CA LYS A 19 0.57 7.25 10.91
C LYS A 19 -0.35 7.88 9.86
N ARG A 20 -0.03 7.68 8.58
CA ARG A 20 -0.76 8.23 7.44
C ARG A 20 -0.54 7.33 6.21
N GLY A 21 -1.55 7.22 5.36
CA GLY A 21 -1.44 6.48 4.11
C GLY A 21 -2.38 7.00 3.03
N PHE A 22 -1.93 6.93 1.78
CA PHE A 22 -2.70 7.32 0.60
C PHE A 22 -2.62 6.23 -0.47
N LEU A 23 -3.75 5.97 -1.13
CA LEU A 23 -3.84 5.15 -2.33
C LEU A 23 -4.12 6.06 -3.53
N TYR A 24 -3.24 6.03 -4.52
CA TYR A 24 -3.38 6.71 -5.79
C TYR A 24 -3.79 5.70 -6.85
N HIS A 25 -5.02 5.79 -7.33
CA HIS A 25 -5.54 4.88 -8.34
C HIS A 25 -5.69 5.60 -9.68
N GLN A 26 -5.07 5.04 -10.72
CA GLN A 26 -5.26 5.45 -12.11
C GLN A 26 -5.92 4.32 -12.90
N LYS A 27 -7.15 4.58 -13.34
CA LYS A 27 -7.87 3.72 -14.28
C LYS A 27 -7.80 4.35 -15.66
N ASP A 28 -6.92 3.83 -16.51
CA ASP A 28 -6.93 4.09 -17.95
C ASP A 28 -7.49 2.86 -18.69
N LYS A 29 -8.00 3.05 -19.91
CA LYS A 29 -8.75 2.03 -20.68
C LYS A 29 -8.01 0.69 -20.85
N ASN A 30 -6.69 0.70 -20.73
CA ASN A 30 -5.83 -0.46 -20.94
C ASN A 30 -4.90 -0.77 -19.75
N LEU A 31 -4.88 0.06 -18.70
CA LEU A 31 -3.93 -0.08 -17.60
C LEU A 31 -4.54 0.41 -16.29
N HIS A 32 -4.55 -0.50 -15.32
CA HIS A 32 -4.99 -0.25 -13.97
C HIS A 32 -3.76 -0.34 -13.08
N THR A 33 -3.21 0.83 -12.78
CA THR A 33 -2.08 0.96 -11.86
C THR A 33 -2.54 1.68 -10.63
N TRP A 34 -1.97 1.29 -9.51
CA TRP A 34 -2.15 2.00 -8.27
C TRP A 34 -0.86 1.99 -7.46
N GLU A 35 -0.72 3.04 -6.66
CA GLU A 35 0.42 3.29 -5.82
C GLU A 35 -0.08 3.57 -4.41
N ILE A 36 0.63 3.08 -3.41
CA ILE A 36 0.34 3.34 -2.01
C ILE A 36 1.55 3.95 -1.35
N GLU A 37 1.34 5.12 -0.77
CA GLU A 37 2.31 5.78 0.09
C GLU A 37 1.89 5.62 1.55
N LEU A 38 2.76 5.02 2.37
CA LEU A 38 2.57 4.95 3.82
C LEU A 38 3.69 5.67 4.55
N LEU A 39 3.35 6.40 5.61
CA LEU A 39 4.28 6.80 6.65
C LEU A 39 4.18 5.79 7.80
N CYS A 40 4.97 4.72 7.72
CA CYS A 40 5.00 3.65 8.71
C CYS A 40 5.73 4.08 9.98
N THR A 41 5.30 3.55 11.13
CA THR A 41 6.05 3.71 12.37
C THR A 41 7.30 2.82 12.36
N THR A 42 8.38 3.26 13.01
CA THR A 42 9.75 2.73 12.95
C THR A 42 9.98 1.24 13.28
N ASP A 43 8.95 0.47 13.63
CA ASP A 43 9.07 -0.90 14.13
C ASP A 43 8.30 -1.94 13.29
N ASP A 44 8.06 -1.63 12.01
CA ASP A 44 7.31 -2.55 11.15
C ASP A 44 8.24 -3.56 10.46
N ARG A 45 8.45 -4.71 11.14
CA ARG A 45 9.21 -5.88 10.64
C ARG A 45 8.75 -6.38 9.26
N MET A 46 7.56 -5.96 8.79
CA MET A 46 7.09 -6.28 7.44
C MET A 46 7.83 -5.50 6.35
N ILE A 47 8.33 -4.30 6.64
CA ILE A 47 9.10 -3.50 5.69
C ILE A 47 10.40 -4.22 5.34
N GLU A 48 11.11 -4.72 6.36
CA GLU A 48 12.32 -5.53 6.15
C GLU A 48 12.00 -6.78 5.31
N LYS A 49 10.92 -7.50 5.64
CA LYS A 49 10.52 -8.69 4.87
C LYS A 49 10.20 -8.38 3.41
N GLY A 50 9.59 -7.22 3.12
CA GLY A 50 9.26 -6.84 1.75
C GLY A 50 10.43 -6.30 0.94
N LEU A 51 11.43 -5.69 1.59
CA LEU A 51 12.66 -5.25 0.92
C LEU A 51 13.54 -6.41 0.46
N TYR A 52 13.56 -7.53 1.20
CA TYR A 52 14.39 -8.69 0.89
C TYR A 52 13.68 -9.80 0.09
N ASN A 53 12.40 -9.61 -0.22
CA ASN A 53 11.57 -10.62 -0.87
C ASN A 53 11.01 -10.04 -2.17
N ASP A 54 11.51 -10.51 -3.32
CA ASP A 54 11.03 -10.11 -4.66
C ASP A 54 9.61 -10.65 -4.98
N LYS A 55 8.82 -10.97 -3.95
CA LYS A 55 7.47 -11.52 -4.10
C LYS A 55 6.44 -10.44 -3.80
N PRO A 56 5.40 -10.30 -4.64
CA PRO A 56 4.30 -9.39 -4.35
C PRO A 56 3.55 -9.85 -3.10
N PHE A 57 3.11 -8.89 -2.32
CA PHE A 57 2.15 -9.06 -1.23
C PHE A 57 0.74 -8.99 -1.77
N ILE A 58 -0.17 -9.79 -1.19
CA ILE A 58 -1.60 -9.52 -1.30
C ILE A 58 -1.93 -8.40 -0.34
N ILE A 59 -2.25 -7.23 -0.87
CA ILE A 59 -2.71 -6.11 -0.06
C ILE A 59 -4.22 -6.05 0.03
N ASP A 60 -4.70 -5.61 1.18
CA ASP A 60 -6.11 -5.36 1.48
C ASP A 60 -6.19 -3.97 2.14
N VAL A 61 -6.83 -3.03 1.45
CA VAL A 61 -6.87 -1.60 1.77
C VAL A 61 -8.30 -1.17 2.02
N SER A 62 -8.55 -0.62 3.20
CA SER A 62 -9.79 0.04 3.56
C SER A 62 -9.56 1.55 3.63
N THR A 63 -10.40 2.33 2.96
CA THR A 63 -10.26 3.79 2.89
C THR A 63 -11.19 4.51 3.87
N GLY A 64 -10.88 5.78 4.16
CA GLY A 64 -11.71 6.63 5.03
C GLY A 64 -13.13 6.87 4.49
N ASN A 65 -13.28 6.91 3.17
CA ASN A 65 -14.58 7.09 2.49
C ASN A 65 -15.33 5.77 2.20
N GLY A 66 -14.91 4.66 2.81
CA GLY A 66 -15.63 3.38 2.77
C GLY A 66 -15.39 2.52 1.54
N HIS A 67 -14.41 2.86 0.70
CA HIS A 67 -13.98 1.99 -0.38
C HIS A 67 -13.07 0.88 0.18
N HIS A 68 -13.13 -0.26 -0.49
CA HIS A 68 -12.32 -1.44 -0.18
C HIS A 68 -11.64 -1.94 -1.44
N PHE A 69 -10.39 -2.33 -1.29
CA PHE A 69 -9.45 -2.52 -2.38
C PHE A 69 -8.54 -3.70 -2.07
N VAL A 70 -8.45 -4.67 -2.99
CA VAL A 70 -7.59 -5.84 -2.85
C VAL A 70 -6.78 -6.02 -4.12
N GLY A 71 -5.49 -6.33 -3.99
CA GLY A 71 -4.61 -6.52 -5.15
C GLY A 71 -3.20 -6.97 -4.77
N GLU A 72 -2.36 -7.17 -5.77
CA GLU A 72 -0.95 -7.53 -5.58
C GLU A 72 -0.07 -6.29 -5.64
N ALA A 73 0.83 -6.11 -4.66
CA ALA A 73 1.78 -5.01 -4.59
C ALA A 73 3.19 -5.47 -4.26
N LEU A 74 4.19 -4.79 -4.83
CA LEU A 74 5.58 -4.87 -4.39
C LEU A 74 5.94 -3.58 -3.64
N ILE A 75 6.80 -3.70 -2.63
CA ILE A 75 7.47 -2.51 -2.08
C ILE A 75 8.45 -2.01 -3.15
N HIS A 76 8.19 -0.82 -3.67
CA HIS A 76 9.02 -0.18 -4.67
C HIS A 76 10.18 0.60 -4.04
N ASN A 77 9.92 1.27 -2.92
CA ASN A 77 10.91 2.10 -2.24
C ASN A 77 10.62 2.22 -0.75
N VAL A 78 11.68 2.36 0.06
CA VAL A 78 11.61 2.63 1.49
C VAL A 78 12.61 3.73 1.81
N ASN A 79 12.13 4.82 2.40
CA ASN A 79 12.97 5.92 2.86
C ASN A 79 12.77 6.14 4.37
N GLU A 80 13.79 5.78 5.14
CA GLU A 80 13.79 5.90 6.60
C GLU A 80 14.06 7.35 7.01
N GLY A 81 13.22 7.87 7.91
CA GLY A 81 13.35 9.20 8.48
C GLY A 81 13.19 9.19 10.00
N PRO A 82 13.47 10.34 10.65
CA PRO A 82 13.37 10.47 12.11
C PRO A 82 11.96 10.22 12.68
N ASP A 83 10.93 10.35 11.85
CA ASP A 83 9.52 10.23 12.25
C ASP A 83 8.85 8.91 11.81
N GLY A 84 9.60 8.01 11.16
CA GLY A 84 9.05 6.81 10.53
C GLY A 84 9.68 6.50 9.18
N SER A 85 9.24 5.41 8.57
CA SER A 85 9.67 4.99 7.23
C SER A 85 8.59 5.34 6.22
N ASN A 86 8.94 6.09 5.19
CA ASN A 86 8.07 6.27 4.03
C ASN A 86 8.19 5.02 3.15
N VAL A 87 7.11 4.28 2.99
CA VAL A 87 7.04 3.05 2.22
C VAL A 87 6.15 3.27 1.02
N LEU A 88 6.69 2.95 -0.16
CA LEU A 88 5.97 3.04 -1.42
C LEU A 88 5.68 1.63 -1.92
N PHE A 89 4.41 1.31 -2.14
CA PHE A 89 3.98 0.09 -2.82
C PHE A 89 3.46 0.42 -4.21
N ASN A 90 3.81 -0.42 -5.18
CA ASN A 90 3.25 -0.36 -6.52
C ASN A 90 2.56 -1.66 -6.86
N GLY A 91 1.35 -1.56 -7.38
CA GLY A 91 0.55 -2.70 -7.79
C GLY A 91 -0.03 -2.55 -9.18
N LEU A 92 -0.35 -3.71 -9.76
CA LEU A 92 -0.98 -3.84 -11.06
C LEU A 92 -2.28 -4.63 -10.91
N GLY A 93 -3.31 -4.24 -11.66
CA GLY A 93 -4.54 -5.01 -11.77
C GLY A 93 -5.79 -4.28 -11.28
N ASP A 94 -6.93 -4.96 -11.43
CA ASP A 94 -8.24 -4.42 -11.11
C ASP A 94 -8.46 -4.33 -9.60
N LEU A 95 -8.71 -3.12 -9.14
CA LEU A 95 -9.24 -2.85 -7.81
C LEU A 95 -10.72 -3.29 -7.77
N THR A 96 -10.97 -4.49 -7.26
CA THR A 96 -12.34 -4.96 -7.01
C THR A 96 -12.87 -4.30 -5.74
N SER A 97 -13.90 -3.46 -5.87
CA SER A 97 -14.72 -3.07 -4.73
C SER A 97 -15.51 -4.29 -4.26
N GLY A 98 -15.28 -4.72 -3.02
CA GLY A 98 -16.15 -5.68 -2.31
C GLY A 98 -17.52 -5.11 -2.02
#